data_AF-A0A955DWG2-F1
#
_entry.id   AF-A0A955DWG2-F1
#
_cell.length_a   1.000
_cell.length_b   1.000
_cell.length_c   1.000
_cell.angle_alpha   90.00
_cell.angle_beta   90.00
_cell.angle_gamma   90.00
#
_symmetry.space_group_name_H-M   'P 1'
#
loop_
_entity.id
_entity.type
_entity.pdbx_description
1 polymer ?
#
loop_
_entity_poly.entity_id
_entity_poly.type
_entity_poly.pdbx_seq_one_letter_code
_entity_poly.pdbx_strand_id
1 'polypeptide(L)'
;AGLTQGLMWRAFDETGSLAYPQFIETVSQLQPFYIARALGGTLFLLGALFCVVNMLLTWMDRPKTYETPVHRAPALAKTYQDHEQPHSRLSANIELGHKGDVFLQGAWHRRWERLPLRFTLFVLIAISIASLFEIIPTFLIKSNVPTIASVRPYTPLELAGRDIYIAEGCYNCHSQMIRPIFAETARYGEYSKPGEFVYDHPFQWGSRRIGPDLAREGGRQSNLWHVTHFLDPAQMTPGSIMPKYSWLVTQDLDYASIPARVGAMAMLGVPYGDAVEHAEDLARAQAQVIADDIESQGGPADLETKKVVAMIAYLQRLGTDLYATPPAADDVSGDEATDDGADAAAPGANDRGPDAGHDAGQDAGGAG
;
A
#
# COMPACT_ATOMS: atom_id res chain seq x y z
N ALA A 1 -0.36 -21.18 -3.72
CA ALA A 1 -0.69 -19.83 -4.23
C ALA A 1 0.37 -18.81 -3.82
N GLY A 2 0.31 -18.18 -2.64
CA GLY A 2 1.22 -17.06 -2.29
C GLY A 2 2.72 -17.43 -2.31
N LEU A 3 3.08 -18.61 -1.77
CA LEU A 3 4.45 -19.12 -1.83
C LEU A 3 4.91 -19.35 -3.28
N THR A 4 4.10 -20.04 -4.10
CA THR A 4 4.37 -20.28 -5.53
C THR A 4 4.60 -18.97 -6.28
N GLN A 5 3.70 -18.00 -6.09
CA GLN A 5 3.79 -16.68 -6.70
C GLN A 5 5.07 -15.94 -6.30
N GLY A 6 5.39 -15.93 -5.00
CA GLY A 6 6.61 -15.30 -4.49
C GLY A 6 7.89 -15.95 -4.99
N LEU A 7 7.91 -17.28 -5.14
CA LEU A 7 9.06 -18.01 -5.69
C LEU A 7 9.23 -17.72 -7.18
N MET A 8 8.15 -17.75 -7.98
CA MET A 8 8.20 -17.46 -9.41
C MET A 8 8.67 -16.04 -9.68
N TRP A 9 8.19 -15.04 -8.93
CA TRP A 9 8.61 -13.66 -9.11
C TRP A 9 10.08 -13.39 -8.80
N ARG A 10 10.70 -14.25 -7.98
CA ARG A 10 12.11 -14.16 -7.57
C ARG A 10 13.00 -15.16 -8.31
N ALA A 11 12.47 -15.91 -9.26
CA ALA A 11 13.23 -16.89 -10.01
C ALA A 11 14.03 -16.21 -11.13
N PHE A 12 15.32 -16.51 -11.18
CA PHE A 12 16.24 -16.09 -12.22
C PHE A 12 16.82 -17.31 -12.91
N ASP A 13 17.10 -17.19 -14.20
CA ASP A 13 17.81 -18.20 -14.97
C ASP A 13 19.33 -18.11 -14.77
N GLU A 14 20.07 -19.02 -15.39
CA GLU A 14 21.54 -19.08 -15.32
C GLU A 14 22.23 -17.84 -15.92
N THR A 15 21.52 -17.05 -16.73
CA THR A 15 22.03 -15.81 -17.35
C THR A 15 21.78 -14.57 -16.49
N GLY A 16 21.05 -14.72 -15.37
CA GLY A 16 20.67 -13.61 -14.50
C GLY A 16 19.43 -12.85 -14.97
N SER A 17 18.66 -13.39 -15.92
CA SER A 17 17.38 -12.84 -16.36
C SER A 17 16.22 -13.46 -15.57
N LEU A 18 15.08 -12.77 -15.52
CA LEU A 18 13.89 -13.32 -14.85
C LEU A 18 13.40 -14.58 -15.58
N ALA A 19 13.27 -15.69 -14.86
CA ALA A 19 12.82 -16.95 -15.43
C ALA A 19 11.36 -16.91 -15.92
N TYR A 20 10.54 -16.05 -15.31
CA TYR A 20 9.13 -15.81 -15.67
C TYR A 20 8.93 -14.30 -15.89
N PRO A 21 9.35 -13.73 -17.04
CA PRO A 21 9.29 -12.30 -17.27
C PRO A 21 7.85 -11.82 -17.47
N GLN A 22 7.01 -12.63 -18.12
CA GLN A 22 5.61 -12.28 -18.33
C GLN A 22 4.79 -12.55 -17.06
N PHE A 23 4.05 -11.53 -16.61
CA PHE A 23 3.25 -11.65 -15.39
C PHE A 23 2.17 -12.74 -15.51
N ILE A 24 1.63 -12.93 -16.71
CA ILE A 24 0.54 -13.88 -16.99
C ILE A 24 0.92 -15.34 -16.71
N GLU A 25 2.20 -15.71 -16.87
CA GLU A 25 2.69 -17.05 -16.57
C GLU A 25 2.52 -17.39 -15.10
N THR A 26 2.69 -16.41 -14.21
CA THR A 26 2.45 -16.63 -12.78
C THR A 26 0.96 -16.80 -12.50
N VAL A 27 0.10 -16.01 -13.17
CA VAL A 27 -1.36 -16.08 -12.97
C VAL A 27 -1.92 -17.43 -13.41
N SER A 28 -1.49 -17.96 -14.56
CA SER A 28 -1.95 -19.26 -15.06
C SER A 28 -1.58 -20.41 -14.13
N GLN A 29 -0.37 -20.39 -13.57
CA GLN A 29 0.07 -21.38 -12.58
C GLN A 29 -0.69 -21.30 -11.25
N LEU A 30 -1.32 -20.15 -10.95
CA LEU A 30 -2.09 -19.97 -9.72
C LEU A 30 -3.54 -20.46 -9.83
N GLN A 31 -4.06 -20.64 -11.03
CA GLN A 31 -5.46 -20.99 -11.27
C GLN A 31 -5.93 -22.23 -10.49
N PRO A 32 -5.19 -23.36 -10.41
CA PRO A 32 -5.60 -24.52 -9.61
C PRO A 32 -5.74 -24.20 -8.11
N PHE A 33 -4.88 -23.34 -7.57
CA PHE A 33 -4.94 -22.96 -6.16
C PHE A 33 -6.14 -22.05 -5.86
N TYR A 34 -6.56 -21.21 -6.81
CA TYR A 34 -7.78 -20.42 -6.65
C TYR A 34 -9.03 -21.30 -6.66
N ILE A 35 -9.06 -22.33 -7.50
CA ILE A 35 -10.14 -23.33 -7.50
C ILE A 35 -10.17 -24.07 -6.15
N ALA A 36 -9.03 -24.57 -5.67
CA ALA A 36 -8.94 -25.23 -4.37
C ALA A 36 -9.44 -24.33 -3.22
N ARG A 37 -9.10 -23.04 -3.26
CA ARG A 37 -9.59 -22.06 -2.27
C ARG A 37 -11.10 -21.84 -2.38
N ALA A 38 -11.65 -21.70 -3.58
CA ALA A 38 -13.09 -21.52 -3.78
C ALA A 38 -13.88 -22.74 -3.26
N LEU A 39 -13.39 -23.96 -3.52
CA LEU A 39 -13.97 -25.19 -2.99
C LEU A 39 -13.93 -25.22 -1.46
N GLY A 40 -12.76 -24.94 -0.86
CA GLY A 40 -12.61 -24.91 0.59
C GLY A 40 -13.49 -23.85 1.26
N GLY A 41 -13.57 -22.65 0.68
CA GLY A 41 -14.44 -21.57 1.16
C GLY A 41 -15.92 -21.93 1.06
N THR A 42 -16.33 -22.57 -0.03
CA THR A 42 -17.71 -23.06 -0.20
C THR A 42 -18.05 -24.10 0.86
N LEU A 43 -17.17 -25.07 1.12
CA LEU A 43 -17.36 -26.07 2.17
C LEU A 43 -17.48 -25.42 3.56
N PHE A 44 -16.64 -24.42 3.84
CA PHE A 44 -16.70 -23.66 5.09
C PHE A 44 -18.03 -22.93 5.26
N LEU A 45 -18.50 -22.22 4.22
CA LEU A 45 -19.79 -21.52 4.25
C LEU A 45 -20.97 -22.48 4.42
N LEU A 46 -20.93 -23.63 3.76
CA LEU A 46 -21.94 -24.68 3.97
C LEU A 46 -21.90 -25.22 5.41
N GLY A 47 -20.71 -25.46 5.97
CA GLY A 47 -20.54 -25.86 7.36
C GLY A 47 -21.09 -24.83 8.36
N ALA A 48 -20.83 -23.54 8.13
CA ALA A 48 -21.37 -22.45 8.94
C ALA A 48 -22.90 -22.40 8.84
N LEU A 49 -23.46 -22.57 7.63
CA LEU A 49 -24.90 -22.64 7.42
C LEU A 49 -25.52 -23.82 8.19
N PHE A 50 -24.92 -25.01 8.11
CA PHE A 50 -25.36 -26.17 8.88
C PHE A 50 -25.28 -25.93 10.39
N CYS A 51 -24.23 -25.26 10.87
CA CYS A 51 -24.11 -24.89 12.28
C CYS A 51 -25.26 -23.97 12.72
N VAL A 52 -25.58 -22.94 11.93
CA VAL A 52 -26.70 -22.03 12.22
C VAL A 52 -28.02 -22.79 12.20
N VAL A 53 -28.27 -23.63 11.20
CA VAL A 53 -29.48 -24.45 11.12
C VAL A 53 -29.59 -25.37 12.34
N ASN A 54 -28.54 -26.08 12.69
CA ASN A 54 -28.53 -26.96 13.87
C ASN A 54 -28.74 -26.19 15.16
N MET A 55 -28.14 -25.00 15.31
CA MET A 55 -28.34 -24.14 16.48
C MET A 55 -29.79 -23.67 16.59
N LEU A 56 -30.40 -23.28 15.47
CA LEU A 56 -31.81 -22.88 15.42
C LEU A 56 -32.74 -24.06 15.74
N LEU A 57 -32.52 -25.22 15.14
CA LEU A 57 -33.29 -26.44 15.42
C LEU A 57 -33.16 -26.84 16.90
N THR A 58 -31.95 -26.80 17.46
CA THR A 58 -31.69 -27.08 18.89
C THR A 58 -32.41 -26.07 19.78
N TRP A 59 -32.40 -24.79 19.43
CA TRP A 59 -33.12 -23.76 20.17
C TRP A 59 -34.64 -23.97 20.09
N MET A 60 -35.17 -24.30 18.90
CA MET A 60 -36.60 -24.52 18.68
C MET A 60 -37.12 -25.78 19.40
N ASP A 61 -36.32 -26.84 19.48
CA ASP A 61 -36.66 -28.11 20.13
C ASP A 61 -36.37 -28.12 21.64
N ARG A 62 -35.87 -27.01 22.20
CA ARG A 62 -35.49 -26.97 23.62
C ARG A 62 -36.70 -27.18 24.54
N PRO A 63 -36.58 -27.99 25.62
CA PRO A 63 -37.65 -28.13 26.60
C PRO A 63 -37.89 -26.81 27.34
N LYS A 64 -39.15 -26.51 27.69
CA LYS A 64 -39.51 -25.31 28.45
C LYS A 64 -38.93 -25.32 29.88
N THR A 65 -38.67 -26.52 30.40
CA THR A 65 -38.16 -26.76 31.75
C THR A 65 -37.07 -27.82 31.69
N TYR A 66 -35.91 -27.55 32.28
CA TYR A 66 -34.81 -28.50 32.40
C TYR A 66 -34.87 -29.20 33.76
N GLU A 67 -34.58 -30.50 33.81
CA GLU A 67 -34.54 -31.27 35.07
C GLU A 67 -33.31 -30.93 35.94
N THR A 68 -32.25 -30.40 35.33
CA THR A 68 -31.04 -30.02 36.06
C THR A 68 -31.24 -28.73 36.85
N PRO A 69 -30.69 -28.65 38.08
CA PRO A 69 -30.80 -27.46 38.89
C PRO A 69 -30.19 -26.27 38.13
N VAL A 70 -30.98 -25.21 37.96
CA VAL A 70 -30.48 -23.95 37.40
C VAL A 70 -29.43 -23.41 38.35
N HIS A 71 -28.15 -23.60 38.01
CA HIS A 71 -27.04 -22.96 38.68
C HIS A 71 -27.12 -21.46 38.40
N ARG A 72 -27.89 -20.73 39.21
CA ARG A 72 -27.83 -19.28 39.24
C ARG A 72 -26.49 -18.93 39.88
N ALA A 73 -25.60 -18.33 39.11
CA ALA A 73 -24.45 -17.66 39.70
C ALA A 73 -25.00 -16.68 40.77
N PRO A 74 -24.44 -16.68 41.99
CA PRO A 74 -24.85 -15.72 42.99
C PRO A 74 -24.71 -14.31 42.42
N ALA A 75 -25.65 -13.43 42.76
CA ALA A 75 -25.56 -12.03 42.37
C ALA A 75 -24.18 -11.48 42.78
N LEU A 76 -23.57 -10.66 41.91
CA LEU A 76 -22.25 -10.09 42.16
C LEU A 76 -22.25 -9.40 43.53
N ALA A 77 -21.40 -9.87 44.45
CA ALA A 77 -21.30 -9.30 45.78
C ALA A 77 -20.82 -7.84 45.69
N LYS A 78 -21.38 -6.94 46.52
CA LYS A 78 -20.95 -5.53 46.58
C LYS A 78 -19.48 -5.38 47.01
N THR A 79 -19.00 -6.31 47.83
CA THR A 79 -17.63 -6.39 48.31
C THR A 79 -16.94 -7.60 47.69
N TYR A 80 -15.82 -7.34 47.04
CA TYR A 80 -14.98 -8.39 46.46
C TYR A 80 -14.01 -8.93 47.50
N GLN A 81 -13.97 -10.25 47.63
CA GLN A 81 -12.98 -10.96 48.44
C GLN A 81 -11.90 -11.49 47.50
N ASP A 82 -10.65 -11.11 47.74
CA ASP A 82 -9.53 -11.65 46.96
C ASP A 82 -9.41 -13.14 47.25
N HIS A 83 -9.32 -13.95 46.19
CA HIS A 83 -9.03 -15.37 46.33
C HIS A 83 -7.61 -15.56 46.86
N GLU A 84 -7.37 -16.66 47.58
CA GLU A 84 -6.05 -16.99 48.12
C GLU A 84 -5.01 -17.02 46.98
N GLN A 85 -3.89 -16.33 47.18
CA GLN A 85 -2.82 -16.28 46.19
C GLN A 85 -2.16 -17.66 46.10
N PRO A 86 -1.92 -18.18 44.89
CA PRO A 86 -1.31 -19.48 44.76
C PRO A 86 0.12 -19.47 45.29
N HIS A 87 0.50 -20.56 45.95
CA HIS A 87 1.88 -20.77 46.39
C HIS A 87 2.75 -21.25 45.24
N SER A 88 4.07 -21.04 45.36
CA SER A 88 5.00 -21.55 44.36
C SER A 88 5.01 -23.08 44.35
N ARG A 89 4.97 -23.67 43.16
CA ARG A 89 5.09 -25.11 42.87
C ARG A 89 6.54 -25.58 42.85
N LEU A 90 7.50 -24.66 42.83
CA LEU A 90 8.93 -24.97 42.81
C LEU A 90 9.39 -25.35 44.22
N SER A 91 10.23 -26.37 44.34
CA SER A 91 10.78 -26.83 45.63
C SER A 91 12.26 -26.46 45.83
N ALA A 92 13.00 -26.17 44.75
CA ALA A 92 14.42 -25.87 44.80
C ALA A 92 14.77 -24.72 43.85
N ASN A 93 14.68 -23.47 44.32
CA ASN A 93 15.16 -22.28 43.61
C ASN A 93 15.42 -21.11 44.60
N ILE A 94 16.23 -20.14 44.16
CA ILE A 94 16.34 -18.81 44.80
C ILE A 94 14.97 -18.11 44.83
N GLU A 95 14.73 -17.22 45.79
CA GLU A 95 13.45 -16.51 46.02
C GLU A 95 12.84 -15.89 44.75
N LEU A 96 13.68 -15.45 43.81
CA LEU A 96 13.28 -14.93 42.51
C LEU A 96 12.48 -15.94 41.67
N GLY A 97 12.88 -17.23 41.69
CA GLY A 97 12.21 -18.30 40.95
C GLY A 97 10.82 -18.60 41.50
N HIS A 98 10.66 -18.57 42.83
CA HIS A 98 9.35 -18.73 43.46
C HIS A 98 8.39 -17.58 43.09
N LYS A 99 8.88 -16.33 43.08
CA LYS A 99 8.09 -15.16 42.65
C LYS A 99 7.70 -15.27 41.16
N GLY A 100 8.62 -15.74 40.32
CA GLY A 100 8.35 -15.98 38.90
C GLY A 100 7.26 -17.04 38.67
N ASP A 101 7.32 -18.17 39.37
CA ASP A 101 6.30 -19.23 39.24
C ASP A 101 4.92 -18.77 39.75
N VAL A 102 4.83 -18.04 40.87
CA VAL A 102 3.55 -17.46 41.33
C VAL A 102 2.99 -16.46 40.31
N PHE A 103 3.86 -15.65 39.67
CA PHE A 103 3.45 -14.74 38.61
C PHE A 103 2.92 -15.48 37.38
N LEU A 104 3.58 -16.57 36.95
CA LEU A 104 3.17 -17.41 35.81
C LEU A 104 1.89 -18.19 36.07
N GLN A 105 1.56 -18.49 37.33
CA GLN A 105 0.25 -19.05 37.72
C GLN A 105 -0.90 -18.05 37.50
N GLY A 106 -0.59 -16.78 37.22
CA GLY A 106 -1.54 -15.83 36.65
C GLY A 106 -2.56 -15.27 37.63
N ALA A 107 -2.54 -15.59 38.93
CA ALA A 107 -3.57 -15.08 39.86
C ALA A 107 -3.74 -13.55 39.88
N TRP A 108 -2.70 -12.80 39.46
CA TRP A 108 -2.75 -11.36 39.26
C TRP A 108 -3.75 -10.92 38.18
N HIS A 109 -3.96 -11.69 37.10
CA HIS A 109 -4.81 -11.29 35.96
C HIS A 109 -6.29 -11.20 36.36
N ARG A 110 -6.77 -12.09 37.24
CA ARG A 110 -8.15 -12.07 37.77
C ARG A 110 -8.52 -10.75 38.44
N ARG A 111 -7.55 -10.10 39.09
CA ARG A 111 -7.74 -8.78 39.72
C ARG A 111 -8.04 -7.69 38.68
N TRP A 112 -7.54 -7.85 37.46
CA TRP A 112 -7.76 -6.94 36.33
C TRP A 112 -9.03 -7.29 35.55
N GLU A 113 -9.33 -8.57 35.35
CA GLU A 113 -10.54 -9.04 34.63
C GLU A 113 -11.84 -8.50 35.25
N ARG A 114 -11.89 -8.35 36.57
CA ARG A 114 -13.08 -7.84 37.28
C ARG A 114 -13.31 -6.33 37.14
N LEU A 115 -12.34 -5.59 36.60
CA LEU A 115 -12.39 -4.13 36.47
C LEU A 115 -12.47 -3.73 34.99
N PRO A 116 -13.57 -4.07 34.29
CA PRO A 116 -13.67 -3.88 32.85
C PRO A 116 -13.43 -2.41 32.46
N LEU A 117 -13.98 -1.45 33.22
CA LEU A 117 -13.75 -0.02 32.96
C LEU A 117 -12.29 0.40 33.08
N ARG A 118 -11.55 -0.11 34.07
CA ARG A 118 -10.13 0.21 34.23
C ARG A 118 -9.31 -0.45 33.14
N PHE A 119 -9.58 -1.71 32.82
CA PHE A 119 -8.91 -2.43 31.75
C PHE A 119 -9.14 -1.72 30.40
N THR A 120 -10.40 -1.38 30.06
CA THR A 120 -10.73 -0.62 28.86
C THR A 120 -10.01 0.73 28.82
N LEU A 121 -9.94 1.46 29.94
CA LEU A 121 -9.20 2.73 30.00
C LEU A 121 -7.71 2.54 29.71
N PHE A 122 -7.06 1.54 30.32
CA PHE A 122 -5.64 1.28 30.05
C PHE A 122 -5.38 0.81 28.62
N VAL A 123 -6.26 0.00 28.05
CA VAL A 123 -6.18 -0.41 26.64
C VAL A 123 -6.34 0.80 25.72
N LEU A 124 -7.30 1.68 26.00
CA LEU A 124 -7.46 2.93 25.24
C LEU A 124 -6.18 3.77 25.31
N ILE A 125 -5.63 3.98 26.50
CA ILE A 125 -4.38 4.73 26.69
C ILE A 125 -3.23 4.08 25.92
N ALA A 126 -3.07 2.76 26.01
CA ALA A 126 -2.00 2.06 25.32
C ALA A 126 -2.10 2.19 23.79
N ILE A 127 -3.31 2.02 23.23
CA ILE A 127 -3.56 2.19 21.79
C ILE A 127 -3.32 3.64 21.38
N SER A 128 -3.86 4.61 22.12
CA SER A 128 -3.67 6.03 21.82
C SER A 128 -2.20 6.42 21.84
N ILE A 129 -1.44 5.97 22.84
CA ILE A 129 0.00 6.23 22.90
C ILE A 129 0.68 5.62 21.68
N ALA A 130 0.49 4.33 21.40
CA ALA A 130 1.10 3.67 20.25
C ALA A 130 0.79 4.40 18.92
N SER A 131 -0.48 4.72 18.68
CA SER A 131 -0.89 5.46 17.48
C SER A 131 -0.31 6.86 17.40
N LEU A 132 -0.23 7.61 18.52
CA LEU A 132 0.37 8.95 18.52
C LEU A 132 1.87 8.89 18.24
N PHE A 133 2.58 7.89 18.78
CA PHE A 133 4.01 7.68 18.52
C PHE A 133 4.30 7.29 17.06
N GLU A 134 3.39 6.60 16.39
CA GLU A 134 3.53 6.28 14.96
C GLU A 134 3.15 7.45 14.06
N ILE A 135 2.06 8.16 14.37
CA ILE A 135 1.46 9.17 13.48
C ILE A 135 2.16 10.53 13.60
N ILE A 136 2.36 11.03 14.83
CA ILE A 136 2.84 12.41 15.04
C ILE A 136 4.18 12.69 14.36
N PRO A 137 5.21 11.82 14.48
CA PRO A 137 6.51 12.09 13.87
C PRO A 137 6.45 12.18 12.34
N THR A 138 5.54 11.45 11.69
CA THR A 138 5.38 11.50 10.22
C THR A 138 4.83 12.84 9.75
N PHE A 139 3.96 13.49 10.54
CA PHE A 139 3.39 14.80 10.17
C PHE A 139 4.28 15.99 10.57
N LEU A 140 5.00 15.91 11.70
CA LEU A 140 5.78 17.04 12.22
C LEU A 140 7.20 17.14 11.66
N ILE A 141 7.80 16.01 11.28
CA ILE A 141 9.20 15.96 10.85
C ILE A 141 9.22 15.93 9.31
N LYS A 142 9.31 17.12 8.67
CA LYS A 142 9.29 17.25 7.21
C LYS A 142 10.36 16.41 6.50
N SER A 143 11.52 16.19 7.14
CA SER A 143 12.59 15.33 6.59
C SER A 143 12.20 13.85 6.45
N ASN A 144 11.15 13.39 7.14
CA ASN A 144 10.63 12.03 6.98
C ASN A 144 9.89 11.83 5.65
N VAL A 145 9.42 12.91 5.01
CA VAL A 145 8.73 12.87 3.71
C VAL A 145 9.51 13.71 2.70
N PRO A 146 10.62 13.18 2.16
CA PRO A 146 11.43 13.92 1.20
C PRO A 146 10.63 14.16 -0.09
N THR A 147 10.43 15.42 -0.45
CA THR A 147 9.84 15.81 -1.74
C THR A 147 10.90 15.71 -2.85
N ILE A 148 10.50 15.21 -4.01
CA ILE A 148 11.37 15.18 -5.19
C ILE A 148 11.06 16.41 -6.04
N ALA A 149 12.05 17.24 -6.33
CA ALA A 149 11.85 18.52 -7.01
C ALA A 149 11.21 18.39 -8.42
N SER A 150 11.46 17.28 -9.12
CA SER A 150 10.85 17.01 -10.42
C SER A 150 9.40 16.53 -10.33
N VAL A 151 8.91 16.16 -9.14
CA VAL A 151 7.53 15.67 -8.97
C VAL A 151 6.56 16.84 -8.95
N ARG A 152 5.65 16.87 -9.93
CA ARG A 152 4.62 17.90 -10.08
C ARG A 152 3.23 17.34 -9.73
N PRO A 153 2.30 18.20 -9.26
CA PRO A 153 0.89 17.84 -9.17
C PRO A 153 0.37 17.24 -10.47
N TYR A 154 -0.58 16.32 -10.37
CA TYR A 154 -1.29 15.79 -11.53
C TYR A 154 -1.93 16.93 -12.33
N THR A 155 -1.95 16.83 -13.65
CA THR A 155 -2.79 17.73 -14.44
C THR A 155 -4.27 17.51 -14.10
N PRO A 156 -5.17 18.47 -14.41
CA PRO A 156 -6.60 18.29 -14.15
C PRO A 156 -7.21 17.02 -14.79
N LEU A 157 -6.75 16.63 -15.98
CA LEU A 157 -7.19 15.40 -16.64
C LEU A 157 -6.61 14.14 -15.97
N GLU A 158 -5.33 14.16 -15.59
CA GLU A 158 -4.68 13.06 -14.86
C GLU A 158 -5.34 12.83 -13.51
N LEU A 159 -5.72 13.89 -12.79
CA LEU A 159 -6.46 13.80 -11.53
C LEU A 159 -7.83 13.13 -11.75
N ALA A 160 -8.57 13.54 -12.79
CA ALA A 160 -9.83 12.89 -13.15
C ALA A 160 -9.63 11.40 -13.50
N GLY A 161 -8.55 11.08 -14.22
CA GLY A 161 -8.16 9.71 -14.56
C GLY A 161 -7.86 8.86 -13.33
N ARG A 162 -7.13 9.43 -12.37
CA ARG A 162 -6.83 8.81 -11.07
C ARG A 162 -8.10 8.53 -10.27
N ASP A 163 -9.05 9.45 -10.26
CA ASP A 163 -10.33 9.24 -9.59
C ASP A 163 -11.14 8.13 -10.24
N ILE A 164 -11.09 8.00 -11.57
CA ILE A 164 -11.69 6.86 -12.29
C ILE A 164 -10.94 5.57 -11.93
N TYR A 165 -9.62 5.56 -11.86
CA TYR A 165 -8.82 4.40 -11.42
C TYR A 165 -9.25 3.90 -10.03
N ILE A 166 -9.53 4.83 -9.12
CA ILE A 166 -10.06 4.53 -7.78
C ILE A 166 -11.50 4.01 -7.88
N ALA A 167 -12.37 4.67 -8.65
CA ALA A 167 -13.78 4.31 -8.79
C ALA A 167 -13.97 2.90 -9.40
N GLU A 168 -13.13 2.55 -10.37
CA GLU A 168 -13.12 1.24 -11.03
C GLU A 168 -12.43 0.14 -10.19
N GLY A 169 -11.83 0.52 -9.05
CA GLY A 169 -11.22 -0.42 -8.10
C GLY A 169 -9.94 -1.07 -8.59
N CYS A 170 -9.22 -0.44 -9.52
CA CYS A 170 -7.99 -0.98 -10.13
C CYS A 170 -6.92 -1.32 -9.08
N TYR A 171 -6.85 -0.55 -7.99
CA TYR A 171 -5.95 -0.76 -6.85
C TYR A 171 -6.11 -2.12 -6.14
N ASN A 172 -7.25 -2.81 -6.32
CA ASN A 172 -7.45 -4.16 -5.76
C ASN A 172 -6.63 -5.23 -6.50
N CYS A 173 -6.23 -4.94 -7.74
CA CYS A 173 -5.49 -5.85 -8.60
C CYS A 173 -4.08 -5.35 -8.91
N HIS A 174 -3.89 -4.04 -8.98
CA HIS A 174 -2.65 -3.39 -9.36
C HIS A 174 -2.12 -2.55 -8.21
N SER A 175 -0.87 -2.79 -7.84
CA SER A 175 -0.15 -1.91 -6.92
C SER A 175 0.58 -0.82 -7.67
N GLN A 176 0.89 0.27 -6.98
CA GLN A 176 1.76 1.33 -7.47
C GLN A 176 2.87 1.58 -6.45
N MET A 177 3.62 0.52 -6.11
CA MET A 177 4.76 0.60 -5.20
C MET A 177 5.74 -0.54 -5.48
N ILE A 178 6.82 -0.21 -6.17
CA ILE A 178 7.91 -1.14 -6.45
C ILE A 178 8.82 -1.20 -5.24
N ARG A 179 9.03 -2.40 -4.71
CA ARG A 179 9.87 -2.61 -3.52
C ARG A 179 11.36 -2.60 -3.90
N PRO A 180 12.26 -2.19 -2.99
CA PRO A 180 13.70 -2.16 -3.23
C PRO A 180 14.31 -3.57 -3.14
N ILE A 181 13.85 -4.49 -4.00
CA ILE A 181 14.40 -5.84 -4.16
C ILE A 181 14.75 -6.06 -5.62
N PHE A 182 15.88 -6.72 -5.87
CA PHE A 182 16.42 -6.91 -7.23
C PHE A 182 15.40 -7.53 -8.20
N ALA A 183 14.62 -8.52 -7.74
CA ALA A 183 13.59 -9.15 -8.56
C ALA A 183 12.47 -8.22 -9.01
N GLU A 184 12.13 -7.21 -8.21
CA GLU A 184 11.14 -6.21 -8.60
C GLU A 184 11.73 -5.12 -9.46
N THR A 185 12.94 -4.67 -9.16
CA THR A 185 13.57 -3.65 -9.98
C THR A 185 13.90 -4.15 -11.37
N ALA A 186 14.32 -5.42 -11.51
CA ALA A 186 14.50 -6.07 -12.80
C ALA A 186 13.19 -6.21 -13.59
N ARG A 187 12.04 -6.35 -12.91
CA ARG A 187 10.73 -6.54 -13.55
C ARG A 187 10.05 -5.24 -13.93
N TYR A 188 10.08 -4.27 -13.01
CA TYR A 188 9.26 -3.06 -13.08
C TYR A 188 10.08 -1.77 -13.16
N GLY A 189 11.40 -1.81 -13.07
CA GLY A 189 12.27 -0.63 -13.07
C GLY A 189 12.57 -0.08 -11.67
N GLU A 190 13.03 1.16 -11.59
CA GLU A 190 13.49 1.78 -10.34
C GLU A 190 12.46 1.66 -9.21
N TYR A 191 12.91 1.31 -8.00
CA TYR A 191 12.03 1.16 -6.85
C TYR A 191 11.34 2.49 -6.50
N SER A 192 10.17 2.41 -5.85
CA SER A 192 9.38 3.58 -5.54
C SER A 192 9.96 4.35 -4.35
N LYS A 193 10.04 5.68 -4.49
CA LYS A 193 10.50 6.62 -3.46
C LYS A 193 9.29 7.31 -2.81
N PRO A 194 9.31 7.58 -1.49
CA PRO A 194 8.21 8.24 -0.80
C PRO A 194 7.78 9.57 -1.44
N GLY A 195 8.74 10.33 -1.95
CA GLY A 195 8.52 11.63 -2.59
C GLY A 195 7.68 11.62 -3.86
N GLU A 196 7.49 10.45 -4.50
CA GLU A 196 6.65 10.32 -5.69
C GLU A 196 5.15 10.39 -5.36
N PHE A 197 4.79 10.12 -4.11
CA PHE A 197 3.40 9.98 -3.67
C PHE A 197 2.91 11.16 -2.84
N VAL A 198 3.67 12.25 -2.78
CA VAL A 198 3.38 13.40 -1.91
C VAL A 198 2.02 14.04 -2.22
N TYR A 199 1.60 13.99 -3.49
CA TYR A 199 0.32 14.54 -3.95
C TYR A 199 -0.79 13.49 -4.06
N ASP A 200 -0.56 12.25 -3.61
CA ASP A 200 -1.58 11.20 -3.69
C ASP A 200 -2.53 11.22 -2.48
N HIS A 201 -3.69 11.80 -2.71
CA HIS A 201 -4.80 11.76 -1.75
C HIS A 201 -5.97 10.94 -2.31
N PRO A 202 -6.23 9.70 -1.86
CA PRO A 202 -5.40 8.85 -0.98
C PRO A 202 -4.31 8.07 -1.74
N PHE A 203 -3.24 7.65 -1.07
CA PHE A 203 -2.14 6.85 -1.65
C PHE A 203 -2.61 5.60 -2.42
N GLN A 204 -1.86 5.19 -3.46
CA GLN A 204 -2.20 4.05 -4.33
C GLN A 204 -1.18 2.88 -4.29
N TRP A 205 -0.40 2.75 -3.21
CA TRP A 205 0.69 1.76 -3.08
C TRP A 205 0.25 0.29 -3.27
N GLY A 206 -1.04 0.01 -3.16
CA GLY A 206 -1.63 -1.31 -3.33
C GLY A 206 -1.31 -2.27 -2.17
N SER A 207 -2.15 -3.27 -1.98
CA SER A 207 -1.98 -4.31 -0.95
C SER A 207 -1.93 -5.73 -1.53
N ARG A 208 -2.24 -5.85 -2.82
CA ARG A 208 -2.33 -7.12 -3.54
C ARG A 208 -1.99 -6.90 -5.01
N ARG A 209 -1.40 -7.93 -5.63
CA ARG A 209 -1.06 -7.97 -7.05
C ARG A 209 -1.71 -9.19 -7.70
N ILE A 210 -2.80 -8.94 -8.41
CA ILE A 210 -3.47 -9.89 -9.33
C ILE A 210 -3.07 -9.58 -10.78
N GLY A 211 -2.81 -8.30 -11.07
CA GLY A 211 -2.08 -7.83 -12.24
C GLY A 211 -0.69 -7.29 -11.84
N PRO A 212 0.11 -6.86 -12.83
CA PRO A 212 1.43 -6.24 -12.60
C PRO A 212 1.34 -4.94 -11.80
N ASP A 213 2.47 -4.53 -11.22
CA ASP A 213 2.63 -3.20 -10.63
C ASP A 213 2.65 -2.13 -11.73
N LEU A 214 1.95 -1.01 -11.50
CA LEU A 214 1.78 0.07 -12.49
C LEU A 214 2.61 1.32 -12.17
N ALA A 215 3.42 1.34 -11.11
CA ALA A 215 4.16 2.54 -10.69
C ALA A 215 5.13 3.11 -11.74
N ARG A 216 5.43 2.34 -12.80
CA ARG A 216 6.32 2.70 -13.92
C ARG A 216 5.67 2.38 -15.26
N GLU A 217 4.34 2.47 -15.34
CA GLU A 217 3.62 2.21 -16.58
C GLU A 217 3.79 3.32 -17.62
N GLY A 218 4.10 4.54 -17.17
CA GLY A 218 4.24 5.70 -18.05
C GLY A 218 5.24 5.47 -19.19
N GLY A 219 4.77 5.62 -20.43
CA GLY A 219 5.55 5.44 -21.64
C GLY A 219 5.88 3.99 -22.01
N ARG A 220 5.41 2.98 -21.26
CA ARG A 220 5.65 1.57 -21.61
C ARG A 220 4.78 1.07 -22.76
N GLN A 221 3.55 1.57 -22.83
CA GLN A 221 2.56 1.19 -23.82
C GLN A 221 2.03 2.45 -24.52
N SER A 222 1.56 2.30 -25.75
CA SER A 222 0.94 3.42 -26.46
C SER A 222 -0.47 3.70 -25.94
N ASN A 223 -0.99 4.90 -26.19
CA ASN A 223 -2.37 5.25 -25.83
C ASN A 223 -3.38 4.29 -26.49
N LEU A 224 -3.16 3.92 -27.75
CA LEU A 224 -3.98 2.94 -28.46
C LEU A 224 -3.90 1.54 -27.82
N TRP A 225 -2.73 1.13 -27.34
CA TRP A 225 -2.59 -0.13 -26.61
C TRP A 225 -3.48 -0.14 -25.36
N HIS A 226 -3.48 0.96 -24.58
CA HIS A 226 -4.33 1.07 -23.40
C HIS A 226 -5.83 1.02 -23.75
N VAL A 227 -6.28 1.73 -24.80
CA VAL A 227 -7.67 1.64 -25.28
C VAL A 227 -8.05 0.19 -25.59
N THR A 228 -7.21 -0.49 -26.38
CA THR A 228 -7.46 -1.88 -26.81
C THR A 228 -7.45 -2.84 -25.61
N HIS A 229 -6.52 -2.62 -24.67
CA HIS A 229 -6.44 -3.39 -23.43
C HIS A 229 -7.69 -3.21 -22.57
N PHE A 230 -8.25 -2.00 -22.43
CA PHE A 230 -9.49 -1.79 -21.68
C PHE A 230 -10.71 -2.39 -22.35
N LEU A 231 -10.78 -2.39 -23.69
CA LEU A 231 -11.86 -3.03 -24.44
C LEU A 231 -11.83 -4.55 -24.27
N ASP A 232 -10.65 -5.15 -24.41
CA ASP A 232 -10.46 -6.58 -24.26
C ASP A 232 -9.03 -6.94 -23.81
N PRO A 233 -8.79 -7.08 -22.49
CA PRO A 233 -7.46 -7.40 -21.97
C PRO A 233 -6.91 -8.72 -22.52
N ALA A 234 -7.80 -9.67 -22.87
CA ALA A 234 -7.42 -10.98 -23.38
C ALA A 234 -6.90 -10.93 -24.82
N GLN A 235 -7.21 -9.88 -25.59
CA GLN A 235 -6.65 -9.67 -26.93
C GLN A 235 -5.19 -9.22 -26.85
N MET A 236 -4.86 -8.36 -25.88
CA MET A 236 -3.49 -7.86 -25.69
C MET A 236 -2.63 -8.84 -24.90
N THR A 237 -3.24 -9.58 -23.97
CA THR A 237 -2.54 -10.57 -23.14
C THR A 237 -3.41 -11.83 -23.03
N PRO A 238 -3.17 -12.84 -23.88
CA PRO A 238 -3.93 -14.08 -23.85
C PRO A 238 -3.97 -14.71 -22.46
N GLY A 239 -5.17 -15.03 -21.98
CA GLY A 239 -5.39 -15.59 -20.64
C GLY A 239 -5.51 -14.55 -19.53
N SER A 240 -5.48 -13.25 -19.84
CA SER A 240 -5.71 -12.18 -18.85
C SER A 240 -7.03 -12.40 -18.10
N ILE A 241 -6.97 -12.22 -16.78
CA ILE A 241 -8.12 -12.29 -15.88
C ILE A 241 -8.65 -10.90 -15.51
N MET A 242 -8.08 -9.83 -16.08
CA MET A 242 -8.56 -8.47 -15.90
C MET A 242 -9.96 -8.32 -16.52
N PRO A 243 -10.92 -7.69 -15.82
CA PRO A 243 -12.23 -7.39 -16.39
C PRO A 243 -12.12 -6.47 -17.61
N LYS A 244 -13.11 -6.58 -18.52
CA LYS A 244 -13.25 -5.62 -19.62
C LYS A 244 -13.84 -4.33 -19.07
N TYR A 245 -13.25 -3.20 -19.43
CA TYR A 245 -13.69 -1.84 -19.06
C TYR A 245 -14.20 -1.07 -20.28
N SER A 246 -14.94 -1.75 -21.16
CA SER A 246 -15.45 -1.17 -22.41
C SER A 246 -16.27 0.12 -22.23
N TRP A 247 -16.89 0.30 -21.06
CA TRP A 247 -17.63 1.51 -20.74
C TRP A 247 -16.77 2.77 -20.65
N LEU A 248 -15.45 2.65 -20.41
CA LEU A 248 -14.56 3.81 -20.41
C LEU A 248 -14.50 4.48 -21.78
N VAL A 249 -14.67 3.70 -22.85
CA VAL A 249 -14.66 4.18 -24.24
C VAL A 249 -16.02 4.75 -24.64
N THR A 250 -17.11 4.27 -24.03
CA THR A 250 -18.47 4.70 -24.40
C THR A 250 -19.03 5.83 -23.54
N GLN A 251 -18.63 5.91 -22.26
CA GLN A 251 -19.16 6.89 -21.31
C GLN A 251 -18.39 8.20 -21.37
N ASP A 252 -19.14 9.30 -21.31
CA ASP A 252 -18.58 10.64 -21.29
C ASP A 252 -17.91 10.97 -19.95
N LEU A 253 -16.85 11.76 -20.01
CA LEU A 253 -16.18 12.36 -18.87
C LEU A 253 -16.95 13.61 -18.42
N ASP A 254 -17.21 13.70 -17.12
CA ASP A 254 -17.82 14.89 -16.51
C ASP A 254 -16.77 15.98 -16.26
N TYR A 255 -16.43 16.70 -17.32
CA TYR A 255 -15.50 17.83 -17.31
C TYR A 255 -15.89 18.94 -16.33
N ALA A 256 -17.19 19.20 -16.18
CA ALA A 256 -17.69 20.24 -15.28
C ALA A 256 -17.37 19.94 -13.80
N SER A 257 -17.11 18.67 -13.45
CA SER A 257 -16.70 18.28 -12.09
C SER A 257 -15.21 18.50 -11.81
N ILE A 258 -14.36 18.65 -12.83
CA ILE A 258 -12.90 18.71 -12.68
C ILE A 258 -12.43 19.92 -11.85
N PRO A 259 -12.94 21.15 -12.06
CA PRO A 259 -12.52 22.30 -11.26
C PRO A 259 -12.74 22.11 -9.75
N ALA A 260 -13.86 21.49 -9.36
CA ALA A 260 -14.14 21.22 -7.95
C ALA A 260 -13.15 20.20 -7.34
N ARG A 261 -12.72 19.21 -8.11
CA ARG A 261 -11.73 18.20 -7.67
C ARG A 261 -10.34 18.82 -7.50
N VAL A 262 -9.91 19.62 -8.47
CA VAL A 262 -8.64 20.35 -8.41
C VAL A 262 -8.63 21.32 -7.22
N GLY A 263 -9.73 22.06 -7.02
CA GLY A 263 -9.90 22.94 -5.85
C GLY A 263 -9.85 22.19 -4.52
N ALA A 264 -10.45 21.00 -4.44
CA ALA A 264 -10.36 20.16 -3.24
C ALA A 264 -8.93 19.69 -2.96
N MET A 265 -8.17 19.29 -3.99
CA MET A 265 -6.78 18.90 -3.84
C MET A 265 -5.88 20.11 -3.47
N ALA A 266 -6.17 21.29 -4.01
CA ALA A 266 -5.51 22.53 -3.59
C ALA A 266 -5.76 22.84 -2.10
N MET A 267 -6.98 22.61 -1.61
CA MET A 267 -7.32 22.75 -0.18
C MET A 267 -6.54 21.76 0.71
N LEU A 268 -6.16 20.59 0.17
CA LEU A 268 -5.32 19.60 0.85
C LEU A 268 -3.81 19.96 0.82
N GLY A 269 -3.44 21.08 0.20
CA GLY A 269 -2.06 21.58 0.15
C GLY A 269 -1.30 21.22 -1.13
N VAL A 270 -1.98 20.73 -2.18
CA VAL A 270 -1.33 20.45 -3.47
C VAL A 270 -1.17 21.76 -4.27
N PRO A 271 0.04 22.12 -4.73
CA PRO A 271 0.33 23.44 -5.31
C PRO A 271 -0.12 23.54 -6.78
N TYR A 272 -1.42 23.67 -7.02
CA TYR A 272 -1.98 23.80 -8.38
C TYR A 272 -1.79 25.19 -9.02
N GLY A 273 -1.55 26.25 -8.22
CA GLY A 273 -1.43 27.62 -8.73
C GLY A 273 -2.64 28.02 -9.58
N ASP A 274 -2.38 28.69 -10.71
CA ASP A 274 -3.41 29.19 -11.63
C ASP A 274 -4.20 28.07 -12.34
N ALA A 275 -3.73 26.81 -12.28
CA ALA A 275 -4.44 25.68 -12.88
C ALA A 275 -5.81 25.42 -12.23
N VAL A 276 -6.05 25.95 -11.02
CA VAL A 276 -7.36 25.89 -10.35
C VAL A 276 -8.43 26.65 -11.15
N GLU A 277 -8.09 27.78 -11.76
CA GLU A 277 -9.05 28.65 -12.46
C GLU A 277 -9.39 28.13 -13.87
N HIS A 278 -8.46 27.42 -14.51
CA HIS A 278 -8.58 26.92 -15.88
C HIS A 278 -8.61 25.39 -15.98
N ALA A 279 -8.98 24.71 -14.90
CA ALA A 279 -8.87 23.26 -14.78
C ALA A 279 -9.61 22.49 -15.89
N GLU A 280 -10.82 22.94 -16.24
CA GLU A 280 -11.61 22.30 -17.30
C GLU A 280 -10.97 22.46 -18.68
N ASP A 281 -10.55 23.68 -19.03
CA ASP A 281 -9.94 23.98 -20.32
C ASP A 281 -8.61 23.22 -20.50
N LEU A 282 -7.79 23.18 -19.46
CA LEU A 282 -6.55 22.40 -19.42
C LEU A 282 -6.83 20.90 -19.62
N ALA A 283 -7.87 20.38 -18.96
CA ALA A 283 -8.25 18.98 -19.12
C ALA A 283 -8.71 18.65 -20.54
N ARG A 284 -9.51 19.53 -21.15
CA ARG A 284 -9.99 19.37 -22.53
C ARG A 284 -8.84 19.43 -23.54
N ALA A 285 -7.92 20.38 -23.37
CA ALA A 285 -6.75 20.50 -24.23
C ALA A 285 -5.88 19.24 -24.21
N GLN A 286 -5.58 18.70 -23.01
CA GLN A 286 -4.81 17.46 -22.89
C GLN A 286 -5.57 16.25 -23.44
N ALA A 287 -6.89 16.19 -23.24
CA ALA A 287 -7.72 15.10 -23.75
C ALA A 287 -7.74 15.06 -25.28
N GLN A 288 -7.78 16.22 -25.93
CA GLN A 288 -7.70 16.32 -27.39
C GLN A 288 -6.37 15.76 -27.91
N VAL A 289 -5.24 16.13 -27.29
CA VAL A 289 -3.91 15.62 -27.70
C VAL A 289 -3.85 14.09 -27.62
N ILE A 290 -4.39 13.50 -26.55
CA ILE A 290 -4.41 12.04 -26.38
C ILE A 290 -5.34 11.38 -27.41
N ALA A 291 -6.52 11.96 -27.67
CA ALA A 291 -7.45 11.46 -28.67
C ALA A 291 -6.84 11.50 -30.08
N ASP A 292 -6.23 12.63 -30.47
CA ASP A 292 -5.56 12.80 -31.75
C ASP A 292 -4.42 11.78 -31.94
N ASP A 293 -3.65 11.51 -30.88
CA ASP A 293 -2.60 10.48 -30.90
C ASP A 293 -3.19 9.08 -31.14
N ILE A 294 -4.29 8.73 -30.47
CA ILE A 294 -4.97 7.44 -30.65
C ILE A 294 -5.49 7.30 -32.09
N GLU A 295 -6.13 8.35 -32.63
CA GLU A 295 -6.63 8.37 -34.00
C GLU A 295 -5.51 8.25 -35.02
N SER A 296 -4.38 8.93 -34.80
CA SER A 296 -3.21 8.87 -35.68
C SER A 296 -2.62 7.47 -35.80
N GLN A 297 -2.81 6.63 -34.77
CA GLN A 297 -2.39 5.23 -34.73
C GLN A 297 -3.45 4.27 -35.29
N GLY A 298 -4.57 4.77 -35.83
CA GLY A 298 -5.67 3.98 -36.38
C GLY A 298 -6.68 3.51 -35.32
N GLY A 299 -6.72 4.18 -34.17
CA GLY A 299 -7.68 3.91 -33.09
C GLY A 299 -9.08 4.47 -33.34
N PRO A 300 -10.01 4.26 -32.38
CA PRO A 300 -11.34 4.88 -32.42
C PRO A 300 -11.24 6.41 -32.36
N ALA A 301 -12.10 7.08 -33.12
CA ALA A 301 -12.22 8.53 -33.12
C ALA A 301 -13.15 9.05 -32.01
N ASP A 302 -13.13 10.37 -31.80
CA ASP A 302 -14.02 11.12 -30.90
C ASP A 302 -13.91 10.67 -29.42
N LEU A 303 -12.69 10.31 -28.99
CA LEU A 303 -12.42 9.85 -27.62
C LEU A 303 -12.14 10.97 -26.63
N GLU A 304 -11.91 12.20 -27.08
CA GLU A 304 -11.60 13.36 -26.25
C GLU A 304 -12.68 13.66 -25.22
N THR A 305 -13.92 13.20 -25.44
CA THR A 305 -15.02 13.37 -24.48
C THR A 305 -15.20 12.21 -23.53
N LYS A 306 -14.44 11.12 -23.69
CA LYS A 306 -14.69 9.82 -23.03
C LYS A 306 -13.84 9.64 -21.78
N LYS A 307 -14.29 8.78 -20.85
CA LYS A 307 -13.53 8.48 -19.62
C LYS A 307 -12.16 7.86 -19.89
N VAL A 308 -12.00 7.14 -21.01
CA VAL A 308 -10.76 6.42 -21.36
C VAL A 308 -9.56 7.37 -21.50
N VAL A 309 -9.73 8.57 -22.05
CA VAL A 309 -8.58 9.50 -22.22
C VAL A 309 -8.08 10.03 -20.89
N ALA A 310 -8.96 10.25 -19.92
CA ALA A 310 -8.57 10.60 -18.56
C ALA A 310 -7.79 9.46 -17.89
N MET A 311 -8.30 8.23 -17.97
CA MET A 311 -7.61 7.04 -17.46
C MET A 311 -6.21 6.89 -18.09
N ILE A 312 -6.10 7.07 -19.40
CA ILE A 312 -4.83 6.98 -20.13
C ILE A 312 -3.87 8.10 -19.68
N ALA A 313 -4.34 9.34 -19.56
CA ALA A 313 -3.52 10.45 -19.07
C ALA A 313 -2.89 10.10 -17.71
N TYR A 314 -3.69 9.58 -16.78
CA TYR A 314 -3.20 9.13 -15.48
C TYR A 314 -2.16 8.01 -15.59
N LEU A 315 -2.42 6.96 -16.38
CA LEU A 315 -1.49 5.83 -16.51
C LEU A 315 -0.17 6.24 -17.17
N GLN A 316 -0.22 7.10 -18.19
CA GLN A 316 0.96 7.60 -18.89
C GLN A 316 1.85 8.47 -17.99
N ARG A 317 1.27 9.05 -16.95
CA ARG A 317 1.98 9.86 -15.96
C ARG A 317 2.73 9.03 -14.91
N LEU A 318 2.42 7.75 -14.73
CA LEU A 318 2.95 6.94 -13.62
C LEU A 318 4.45 6.68 -13.76
N GLY A 319 5.23 7.25 -12.83
CA GLY A 319 6.66 7.02 -12.70
C GLY A 319 7.56 7.83 -13.64
N THR A 320 6.99 8.73 -14.46
CA THR A 320 7.75 9.55 -15.42
C THR A 320 8.53 10.68 -14.75
N ASP A 321 7.95 11.31 -13.73
CA ASP A 321 8.56 12.44 -13.01
C ASP A 321 9.92 12.13 -12.37
N LEU A 322 10.18 10.87 -12.04
CA LEU A 322 11.45 10.46 -11.47
C LEU A 322 12.63 10.73 -12.42
N TYR A 323 12.36 10.75 -13.73
CA TYR A 323 13.33 10.95 -14.78
C TYR A 323 13.26 12.35 -15.40
N ALA A 324 12.30 13.17 -14.98
CA ALA A 324 12.13 14.52 -15.48
C ALA A 324 13.19 15.47 -14.91
N THR A 325 13.66 16.41 -15.73
CA THR A 325 14.54 17.49 -15.26
C THR A 325 13.76 18.39 -14.29
N PRO A 326 14.30 18.68 -13.10
CA PRO A 326 13.65 19.61 -12.19
C PRO A 326 13.44 20.98 -12.85
N PRO A 327 12.31 21.64 -12.58
CA PRO A 327 12.08 23.02 -13.00
C PRO A 327 13.13 23.97 -12.41
N ALA A 328 13.37 25.10 -13.07
CA ALA A 328 14.21 26.15 -12.50
C ALA A 328 13.60 26.67 -11.19
N ALA A 329 14.45 27.02 -10.21
CA ALA A 329 14.03 27.37 -8.85
C ALA A 329 13.04 28.55 -8.76
N ASP A 330 12.94 29.36 -9.80
CA ASP A 330 12.07 30.54 -9.85
C ASP A 330 10.57 30.20 -10.02
N ASP A 331 10.24 28.99 -10.52
CA ASP A 331 8.86 28.53 -10.75
C ASP A 331 8.18 27.90 -9.51
N VAL A 332 8.85 27.90 -8.36
CA VAL A 332 8.35 27.32 -7.08
C VAL A 332 8.34 28.38 -5.96
N SER A 333 8.25 29.66 -6.33
CA SER A 333 8.18 30.78 -5.38
C SER A 333 6.78 30.92 -4.79
N GLY A 334 6.48 30.03 -3.84
CA GLY A 334 5.25 30.07 -3.05
C GLY A 334 5.39 29.35 -1.72
N ASP A 335 6.55 29.41 -1.08
CA ASP A 335 6.72 29.23 0.38
C ASP A 335 8.21 29.38 0.76
N GLU A 336 8.67 30.63 0.93
CA GLU A 336 9.82 30.90 1.79
C GLU A 336 9.37 30.77 3.25
N ALA A 337 9.53 29.59 3.84
CA ALA A 337 9.52 29.42 5.29
C ALA A 337 10.96 29.46 5.78
N THR A 338 11.31 30.60 6.38
CA THR A 338 12.52 30.92 7.17
C THR A 338 13.37 29.70 7.60
N ASP A 339 14.55 29.62 7.01
CA ASP A 339 15.67 28.78 7.43
C ASP A 339 16.27 29.32 8.73
N ASP A 340 15.97 28.65 9.85
CA ASP A 340 16.77 28.76 11.07
C ASP A 340 17.71 27.53 11.15
N GLY A 341 18.86 27.70 10.50
CA GLY A 341 20.19 27.14 10.80
C GLY A 341 20.30 25.79 11.50
N ALA A 342 20.81 24.80 10.75
CA ALA A 342 21.80 23.85 11.27
C ALA A 342 22.68 23.32 10.12
N ASP A 343 23.92 23.80 10.06
CA ASP A 343 25.00 23.26 9.24
C ASP A 343 25.11 21.73 9.38
N ALA A 344 25.00 21.02 8.27
CA ALA A 344 25.49 19.65 8.15
C ALA A 344 26.22 19.51 6.81
N ALA A 345 27.54 19.64 6.88
CA ALA A 345 28.48 19.46 5.79
C ALA A 345 28.29 18.11 5.07
N ALA A 346 28.26 18.16 3.74
CA ALA A 346 28.29 16.99 2.86
C ALA A 346 29.60 16.21 3.04
N PRO A 347 29.59 14.86 3.05
CA PRO A 347 30.82 14.08 2.98
C PRO A 347 31.33 14.09 1.53
N GLY A 348 32.44 14.78 1.33
CA GLY A 348 33.17 14.83 0.05
C GLY A 348 33.66 13.47 -0.40
N ALA A 349 33.46 13.21 -1.69
CA ALA A 349 34.10 12.13 -2.44
C ALA A 349 35.63 12.31 -2.38
N ASN A 350 36.32 11.34 -1.77
CA ASN A 350 37.78 11.25 -1.85
C ASN A 350 38.14 10.26 -2.95
N ASP A 351 38.42 10.81 -4.12
CA ASP A 351 39.16 10.16 -5.19
C ASP A 351 40.65 10.20 -4.81
N ARG A 352 41.30 9.03 -4.72
CA ARG A 352 42.75 8.93 -4.53
C ARG A 352 43.33 7.89 -5.48
N GLY A 353 43.73 8.37 -6.65
CA GLY A 353 44.84 7.82 -7.43
C GLY A 353 46.20 8.25 -6.84
N PRO A 354 47.30 7.60 -7.26
CA PRO A 354 48.43 7.32 -6.39
C PRO A 354 49.54 8.35 -6.54
N ASP A 355 50.31 8.56 -5.47
CA ASP A 355 51.65 9.11 -5.64
C ASP A 355 52.67 8.41 -4.75
N ALA A 356 53.82 8.23 -5.36
CA ALA A 356 54.92 7.41 -4.92
C ALA A 356 55.89 8.21 -4.03
N GLY A 357 56.64 7.46 -3.23
CA GLY A 357 58.04 7.80 -2.98
C GLY A 357 58.40 8.19 -1.56
N HIS A 358 59.37 7.40 -1.05
CA HIS A 358 60.41 7.76 -0.06
C HIS A 358 59.94 8.06 1.37
N ASP A 359 60.63 7.68 2.43
CA ASP A 359 61.82 6.87 2.72
C ASP A 359 61.93 6.88 4.27
N ALA A 360 62.78 6.02 4.83
CA ALA A 360 63.14 5.84 6.24
C ALA A 360 62.08 5.11 7.09
N GLY A 361 62.35 3.95 7.69
CA GLY A 361 63.61 3.34 8.07
C GLY A 361 63.61 3.08 9.57
N GLN A 362 64.03 1.86 9.96
CA GLN A 362 64.37 1.39 11.31
C GLN A 362 63.19 1.08 12.25
N ASP A 363 63.20 0.02 13.06
CA ASP A 363 64.10 -1.12 13.24
C ASP A 363 63.41 -2.11 14.20
N ALA A 364 63.91 -3.36 14.17
CA ALA A 364 63.87 -4.38 15.25
C ALA A 364 62.48 -4.90 15.68
N GLY A 365 62.14 -6.16 15.43
CA GLY A 365 62.67 -7.33 16.15
C GLY A 365 61.70 -7.70 17.29
N GLY A 366 61.26 -8.91 17.55
CA GLY A 366 61.61 -10.25 17.09
C GLY A 366 60.97 -11.24 18.07
N ALA A 367 60.77 -12.45 17.59
CA ALA A 367 60.60 -13.72 18.32
C ALA A 367 59.34 -13.95 19.18
N GLY A 368 58.67 -15.08 18.89
CA GLY A 368 57.67 -15.71 19.72
C GLY A 368 56.71 -16.55 18.91
#